data_AF-S8E3Y9-F1
#
_entry.id   AF-S8E3Y9-F1
#
_cell.length_a   1.000
_cell.length_b   1.000
_cell.length_c   1.000
_cell.angle_alpha   90.00
_cell.angle_beta   90.00
_cell.angle_gamma   90.00
#
_symmetry.space_group_name_H-M   'P 1'
#
loop_
_entity.id
_entity.type
_entity.pdbx_description
1 polymer ?
#
loop_
_entity_poly.entity_id
_entity_poly.type
_entity_poly.pdbx_seq_one_letter_code
_entity_poly.pdbx_strand_id
1 'polypeptide(L)'
;MFSGELKEHYSFEALHFSYYNRHCTRGHDVPEDAHPNQIARVDNSRTNYAQMLPYMSLDTCKHESVYHNMGNIFRGVFEWIDNQIQGVLPEEYHNLSLHANSLPKNVHTIGYPFLSVVVNLNAATLAHRDRKDKGLCVVIAIGNFENGELCLYEPGLVVPLCSGDIIVFPSARITH
;
A
#
# COMPACT_ATOMS: atom_id res chain seq x y z
N MET A 1 21.84 -9.41 30.77
CA MET A 1 21.46 -10.71 30.19
C MET A 1 19.94 -10.65 30.03
N PHE A 2 19.46 -10.13 28.89
CA PHE A 2 18.03 -10.04 28.61
C PHE A 2 17.63 -11.30 27.87
N SER A 3 16.75 -12.07 28.52
CA SER A 3 16.16 -13.31 28.07
C SER A 3 15.46 -13.14 26.72
N GLY A 4 15.64 -14.13 25.85
CA GLY A 4 15.28 -14.10 24.44
C GLY A 4 13.84 -13.68 24.15
N GLU A 5 13.72 -12.80 23.16
CA GLU A 5 12.47 -12.51 22.47
C GLU A 5 11.96 -13.80 21.79
N LEU A 6 10.84 -14.32 22.26
CA LEU A 6 9.95 -15.12 21.44
C LEU A 6 9.47 -14.21 20.30
N LYS A 7 10.13 -14.29 19.13
CA LYS A 7 9.55 -13.74 17.89
C LYS A 7 8.38 -14.61 17.51
N GLU A 8 7.20 -14.32 18.06
CA GLU A 8 5.96 -14.83 17.50
C GLU A 8 5.87 -14.38 16.05
N HIS A 9 5.92 -15.34 15.14
CA HIS A 9 5.70 -15.12 13.72
C HIS A 9 4.20 -15.25 13.46
N TYR A 10 3.49 -14.13 13.52
CA TYR A 10 2.14 -14.04 12.98
C TYR A 10 2.20 -14.12 11.46
N SER A 11 1.49 -15.08 10.87
CA SER A 11 1.29 -15.17 9.43
C SER A 11 -0.18 -14.99 9.12
N PHE A 12 -0.48 -14.04 8.23
CA PHE A 12 -1.82 -13.81 7.73
C PHE A 12 -1.77 -13.69 6.20
N GLU A 13 -2.92 -13.92 5.56
CA GLU A 13 -3.01 -13.81 4.11
C GLU A 13 -3.24 -12.34 3.73
N ALA A 14 -2.44 -11.83 2.80
CA ALA A 14 -2.52 -10.47 2.29
C ALA A 14 -2.61 -10.49 0.77
N LEU A 15 -3.61 -9.81 0.22
CA LEU A 15 -3.75 -9.56 -1.22
C LEU A 15 -3.37 -8.12 -1.52
N HIS A 16 -2.27 -7.91 -2.26
CA HIS A 16 -1.79 -6.58 -2.58
C HIS A 16 -2.30 -6.13 -3.95
N PHE A 17 -3.14 -5.11 -3.99
CA PHE A 17 -3.61 -4.49 -5.22
C PHE A 17 -3.01 -3.09 -5.38
N SER A 18 -1.75 -3.06 -5.81
CA SER A 18 -0.90 -1.87 -5.83
C SER A 18 -0.35 -1.57 -7.22
N TYR A 19 -0.28 -0.28 -7.56
CA TYR A 19 0.66 0.20 -8.57
C TYR A 19 2.02 0.41 -7.93
N TYR A 20 3.01 -0.40 -8.33
CA TYR A 20 4.39 -0.20 -7.93
C TYR A 20 5.12 0.67 -8.92
N ASN A 21 5.60 1.82 -8.46
CA ASN A 21 6.63 2.59 -9.15
C ASN A 21 8.01 2.28 -8.53
N ARG A 22 8.43 1.01 -8.60
CA ARG A 22 9.71 0.55 -8.03
C ARG A 22 10.42 -0.39 -9.00
N HIS A 23 11.61 0.01 -9.43
CA HIS A 23 12.52 -0.89 -10.11
C HIS A 23 13.09 -1.90 -9.12
N CYS A 24 12.89 -3.18 -9.37
CA CYS A 24 13.55 -4.25 -8.60
C CYS A 24 15.07 -4.26 -8.84
N THR A 25 15.53 -3.69 -9.96
CA THR A 25 16.95 -3.45 -10.24
C THR A 25 17.31 -2.05 -9.76
N ARG A 26 18.32 -1.95 -8.89
CA ARG A 26 18.86 -0.65 -8.47
C ARG A 26 19.62 -0.04 -9.65
N GLY A 27 19.32 1.22 -10.00
CA GLY A 27 19.94 1.92 -11.12
C GLY A 27 21.32 2.50 -10.82
N HIS A 28 22.14 1.83 -9.99
CA HIS A 28 23.52 2.27 -9.76
C HIS A 28 24.33 2.02 -11.03
N ASP A 29 25.15 3.00 -11.41
CA ASP A 29 26.06 2.93 -12.57
C ASP A 29 25.36 2.62 -13.91
N VAL A 30 24.09 3.01 -14.03
CA VAL A 30 23.33 2.90 -15.28
C VAL A 30 23.85 3.95 -16.26
N PRO A 31 24.15 3.59 -17.53
CA PRO A 31 24.60 4.57 -18.52
C PRO A 31 23.56 5.67 -18.74
N GLU A 32 24.00 6.93 -18.71
CA GLU A 32 23.12 8.10 -18.89
C GLU A 32 22.69 8.28 -20.36
N ASP A 33 23.44 7.69 -21.28
CA ASP A 33 23.29 7.80 -22.73
C ASP A 33 22.64 6.58 -23.40
N ALA A 34 22.24 5.57 -22.60
CA ALA A 34 21.57 4.37 -23.10
C ALA A 34 20.06 4.40 -22.81
N HIS A 35 19.26 4.00 -23.79
CA HIS A 35 17.82 3.84 -23.58
C HIS A 35 17.55 2.67 -22.61
N PRO A 36 16.65 2.77 -21.60
CA PRO A 36 16.41 1.73 -20.59
C PRO A 36 16.21 0.31 -21.13
N ASN A 37 15.50 0.17 -22.26
CA ASN A 37 15.28 -1.13 -22.93
C ASN A 37 16.54 -1.74 -23.58
N GLN A 38 17.63 -0.98 -23.70
CA GLN A 38 18.92 -1.45 -24.22
C GLN A 38 19.89 -1.82 -23.09
N ILE A 39 19.48 -1.64 -21.83
CA ILE A 39 20.33 -1.87 -20.67
C ILE A 39 20.17 -3.32 -20.22
N ALA A 40 21.29 -4.04 -20.18
CA ALA A 40 21.39 -5.41 -19.70
C ALA A 40 22.31 -5.45 -18.48
N ARG A 41 22.09 -6.42 -17.58
CA ARG A 41 22.98 -6.63 -16.44
C ARG A 41 24.29 -7.24 -16.91
N VAL A 42 25.41 -6.78 -16.36
CA VAL A 42 26.77 -7.24 -16.72
C VAL A 42 26.95 -8.75 -16.50
N ASP A 43 26.26 -9.31 -15.50
CA ASP A 43 26.27 -10.74 -15.19
C ASP A 43 25.35 -11.58 -16.09
N ASN A 44 24.75 -10.97 -17.13
CA ASN A 44 23.72 -11.56 -18.00
C ASN A 44 22.52 -12.15 -17.25
N SER A 45 22.28 -11.76 -15.99
CA SER A 45 21.08 -12.15 -15.28
C SER A 45 19.85 -11.47 -15.87
N ARG A 46 18.69 -12.11 -15.72
CA ARG A 46 17.43 -11.64 -16.32
C ARG A 46 17.09 -10.22 -15.88
N THR A 47 17.08 -9.28 -16.84
CA THR A 47 16.50 -7.94 -16.66
C THR A 47 14.99 -7.99 -16.84
N ASN A 48 14.23 -7.55 -15.83
CA ASN A 48 12.77 -7.46 -15.93
C ASN A 48 12.35 -6.09 -16.47
N TYR A 49 12.35 -5.95 -17.80
CA TYR A 49 11.94 -4.71 -18.47
C TYR A 49 10.49 -4.29 -18.16
N ALA A 50 9.61 -5.25 -17.85
CA ALA A 50 8.22 -4.94 -17.49
C ALA A 50 8.09 -4.18 -16.16
N GLN A 51 9.13 -4.18 -15.33
CA GLN A 51 9.20 -3.43 -14.07
C GLN A 51 10.03 -2.14 -14.18
N MET A 52 10.36 -1.70 -15.41
CA MET A 52 11.01 -0.41 -15.70
C MET A 52 10.02 0.75 -15.85
N LEU A 53 8.72 0.49 -15.77
CA LEU A 53 7.65 1.48 -15.69
C LEU A 53 6.77 1.13 -14.49
N PRO A 54 5.93 2.05 -13.98
CA PRO A 54 4.92 1.68 -13.00
C PRO A 54 4.10 0.48 -13.48
N TYR A 55 3.96 -0.54 -12.62
CA TYR A 55 3.30 -1.80 -12.94
C TYR A 55 2.33 -2.21 -11.84
N MET A 56 1.31 -2.97 -12.22
CA MET A 56 0.39 -3.58 -11.26
C MET A 56 1.04 -4.78 -10.56
N SER A 57 0.71 -4.93 -9.28
CA SER A 57 1.01 -6.12 -8.49
C SER A 57 0.54 -7.40 -9.17
N LEU A 58 1.34 -8.45 -9.01
CA LEU A 58 1.01 -9.78 -9.54
C LEU A 58 -0.31 -10.31 -8.96
N ASP A 59 -0.64 -9.97 -7.71
CA ASP A 59 -1.88 -10.40 -7.07
C ASP A 59 -3.11 -9.80 -7.76
N THR A 60 -3.03 -8.59 -8.31
CA THR A 60 -4.13 -8.04 -9.12
C THR A 60 -4.38 -8.90 -10.35
N CYS A 61 -3.32 -9.36 -11.02
CA CYS A 61 -3.47 -10.25 -12.18
C CYS A 61 -4.01 -11.63 -11.78
N LYS A 62 -3.57 -12.18 -10.64
CA LYS A 62 -4.02 -13.50 -10.16
C LYS A 62 -5.45 -13.48 -9.61
N HIS A 63 -5.85 -12.38 -9.00
CA HIS A 63 -7.13 -12.22 -8.31
C HIS A 63 -7.94 -11.09 -8.94
N GLU A 64 -7.92 -11.00 -10.27
CA GLU A 64 -8.56 -9.93 -11.04
C GLU A 64 -10.05 -9.81 -10.71
N SER A 65 -10.76 -10.94 -10.58
CA SER A 65 -12.17 -10.95 -10.21
C SER A 65 -12.41 -10.40 -8.81
N VAL A 66 -11.55 -10.71 -7.85
CA VAL A 66 -11.62 -10.17 -6.48
C VAL A 66 -11.42 -8.67 -6.51
N TYR A 67 -10.38 -8.19 -7.20
CA TYR A 67 -10.10 -6.76 -7.34
C TYR A 67 -11.28 -5.98 -7.92
N HIS A 68 -11.87 -6.47 -9.02
CA HIS A 68 -13.04 -5.83 -9.64
C HIS A 68 -14.28 -5.89 -8.73
N ASN A 69 -14.52 -7.02 -8.07
CA ASN A 69 -15.66 -7.16 -7.15
C ASN A 69 -15.55 -6.22 -5.97
N MET A 70 -14.35 -6.06 -5.38
CA MET A 70 -14.13 -5.09 -4.32
C MET A 70 -14.39 -3.67 -4.80
N GLY A 71 -13.87 -3.30 -5.97
CA GLY A 71 -14.13 -1.98 -6.55
C GLY A 71 -15.61 -1.70 -6.78
N ASN A 72 -16.41 -2.74 -7.06
CA ASN A 72 -17.86 -2.61 -7.22
C ASN A 72 -18.61 -2.56 -5.89
N ILE A 73 -18.29 -3.46 -4.96
CA ILE A 73 -18.97 -3.59 -3.65
C ILE A 73 -18.67 -2.38 -2.77
N PHE A 74 -17.40 -1.96 -2.71
CA PHE A 74 -16.96 -0.86 -1.86
C PHE A 74 -16.91 0.49 -2.56
N ARG A 75 -17.41 0.59 -3.80
CA ARG A 75 -17.39 1.83 -4.60
C ARG A 75 -17.82 3.05 -3.79
N GLY A 76 -19.01 2.99 -3.19
CA GLY A 76 -19.55 4.11 -2.41
C GLY A 76 -18.74 4.42 -1.15
N VAL A 77 -18.10 3.42 -0.54
CA VAL A 77 -17.21 3.63 0.62
C VAL A 77 -15.92 4.32 0.18
N PHE A 78 -15.31 3.89 -0.93
CA PHE A 78 -14.11 4.53 -1.46
C PHE A 78 -14.38 5.96 -1.92
N GLU A 79 -15.49 6.21 -2.62
CA GLU A 79 -15.91 7.56 -3.01
C GLU A 79 -16.18 8.43 -1.78
N TRP A 80 -16.76 7.88 -0.72
CA TRP A 80 -16.96 8.62 0.53
C TRP A 80 -15.63 8.96 1.20
N ILE A 81 -14.70 8.01 1.32
CA ILE A 81 -13.35 8.23 1.89
C ILE A 81 -12.59 9.28 1.09
N ASP A 82 -12.60 9.18 -0.24
CA ASP A 82 -12.01 10.14 -1.18
C ASP A 82 -12.48 11.58 -0.86
N ASN A 83 -13.80 11.78 -0.78
CA ASN A 83 -14.41 13.06 -0.43
C ASN A 83 -14.07 13.52 1.00
N GLN A 84 -14.05 12.62 1.98
CA GLN A 84 -13.71 12.99 3.37
C GLN A 84 -12.26 13.46 3.48
N ILE A 85 -11.32 12.75 2.86
CA ILE A 85 -9.90 13.14 2.92
C ILE A 85 -9.69 14.45 2.17
N GLN A 86 -10.33 14.65 1.01
CA GLN A 86 -10.28 15.91 0.29
C GLN A 86 -10.78 17.09 1.12
N GLY A 87 -11.86 16.89 1.90
CA GLY A 87 -12.45 17.94 2.74
C GLY A 87 -11.68 18.22 4.02
N VAL A 88 -11.15 17.19 4.68
CA VAL A 88 -10.52 17.29 6.01
C VAL A 88 -9.01 17.53 5.92
N LEU A 89 -8.34 16.92 4.94
CA LEU A 89 -6.88 16.94 4.74
C LEU A 89 -6.53 17.33 3.30
N PRO A 90 -6.92 18.53 2.84
CA PRO A 90 -6.83 18.93 1.43
C PRO A 90 -5.38 18.97 0.89
N GLU A 91 -4.40 19.30 1.73
CA GLU A 91 -2.99 19.36 1.32
C GLU A 91 -2.42 17.94 1.09
N GLU A 92 -2.66 17.03 2.03
CA GLU A 92 -2.27 15.62 1.90
C GLU A 92 -2.97 14.97 0.71
N TYR A 93 -4.26 15.26 0.53
CA TYR A 93 -5.03 14.81 -0.63
C TYR A 93 -4.42 15.29 -1.94
N HIS A 94 -4.07 16.58 -2.02
CA HIS A 94 -3.41 17.13 -3.21
C HIS A 94 -2.10 16.41 -3.51
N ASN A 95 -1.27 16.17 -2.50
CA ASN A 95 -0.02 15.44 -2.67
C ASN A 95 -0.22 13.98 -3.12
N LEU A 96 -1.21 13.27 -2.56
CA LEU A 96 -1.57 11.92 -2.98
C LEU A 96 -2.05 11.89 -4.44
N SER A 97 -2.96 12.79 -4.80
CA SER A 97 -3.50 12.89 -6.16
C SER A 97 -2.44 13.27 -7.19
N LEU A 98 -1.47 14.13 -6.86
CA LEU A 98 -0.33 14.41 -7.74
C LEU A 98 0.44 13.13 -8.11
N HIS A 99 0.69 12.26 -7.13
CA HIS A 99 1.34 10.98 -7.39
C HIS A 99 0.44 10.04 -8.20
N ALA A 100 -0.85 9.94 -7.86
CA ALA A 100 -1.79 9.09 -8.58
C ALA A 100 -1.96 9.51 -10.06
N ASN A 101 -2.08 10.80 -10.31
CA ASN A 101 -2.26 11.38 -11.65
C ASN A 101 -0.97 11.37 -12.48
N SER A 102 0.19 11.19 -11.85
CA SER A 102 1.47 11.03 -12.55
C SER A 102 1.67 9.64 -13.17
N LEU A 103 0.79 8.68 -12.89
CA LEU A 103 0.90 7.34 -13.45
C LEU A 103 0.64 7.35 -14.97
N PRO A 104 1.44 6.59 -15.77
CA PRO A 104 1.23 6.48 -17.20
C PRO A 104 -0.18 5.98 -17.53
N LYS A 105 -0.74 6.46 -18.65
CA LYS A 105 -2.08 6.10 -19.15
C LYS A 105 -3.24 6.49 -18.24
N ASN A 106 -3.04 7.41 -17.29
CA ASN A 106 -4.09 7.90 -16.39
C ASN A 106 -4.82 6.75 -15.67
N VAL A 107 -4.05 5.76 -15.21
CA VAL A 107 -4.57 4.61 -14.47
C VAL A 107 -4.69 4.93 -12.99
N HIS A 108 -5.75 4.44 -12.35
CA HIS A 108 -6.01 4.63 -10.93
C HIS A 108 -6.37 3.32 -10.26
N THR A 109 -6.12 3.21 -8.95
CA THR A 109 -6.67 2.09 -8.17
C THR A 109 -8.15 2.31 -7.89
N ILE A 110 -8.84 1.25 -7.48
CA ILE A 110 -10.20 1.34 -6.92
C ILE A 110 -10.28 2.21 -5.66
N GLY A 111 -9.15 2.50 -5.01
CA GLY A 111 -9.04 3.34 -3.82
C GLY A 111 -8.34 4.67 -4.10
N TYR A 112 -8.55 5.30 -5.25
CA TYR A 112 -8.05 6.67 -5.51
C TYR A 112 -8.39 7.61 -4.33
N PRO A 113 -7.49 8.53 -3.89
CA PRO A 113 -6.19 8.89 -4.49
C PRO A 113 -5.02 7.99 -4.09
N PHE A 114 -5.28 6.86 -3.44
CA PHE A 114 -4.24 5.92 -3.04
C PHE A 114 -3.78 5.05 -4.22
N LEU A 115 -2.50 4.69 -4.20
CA LEU A 115 -1.89 3.83 -5.22
C LEU A 115 -1.91 2.34 -4.86
N SER A 116 -2.51 1.99 -3.72
CA SER A 116 -2.57 0.64 -3.23
C SER A 116 -3.83 0.41 -2.41
N VAL A 117 -4.48 -0.73 -2.62
CA VAL A 117 -5.47 -1.31 -1.72
C VAL A 117 -4.95 -2.68 -1.32
N VAL A 118 -4.90 -2.97 -0.02
CA VAL A 118 -4.43 -4.25 0.50
C VAL A 118 -5.54 -4.88 1.33
N VAL A 119 -5.81 -6.16 1.09
CA VAL A 119 -6.76 -6.94 1.90
C VAL A 119 -5.96 -7.84 2.81
N ASN A 120 -6.02 -7.61 4.11
CA ASN A 120 -5.40 -8.45 5.12
C ASN A 120 -6.47 -9.32 5.79
N LEU A 121 -6.41 -10.63 5.58
CA LEU A 121 -7.37 -11.59 6.13
C LEU A 121 -6.88 -12.10 7.48
N ASN A 122 -7.68 -11.90 8.53
CA ASN A 122 -7.32 -12.26 9.92
C ASN A 122 -5.96 -11.66 10.34
N ALA A 123 -5.81 -10.37 10.07
CA ALA A 123 -4.55 -9.66 10.22
C ALA A 123 -4.08 -9.61 11.68
N ALA A 124 -2.82 -9.99 11.90
CA ALA A 124 -2.07 -9.69 13.12
C ALA A 124 -0.65 -9.34 12.69
N THR A 125 -0.21 -8.12 12.99
CA THR A 125 1.09 -7.59 12.55
C THR A 125 1.99 -7.32 13.74
N LEU A 126 3.29 -7.56 13.56
CA LEU A 126 4.29 -6.99 14.46
C LEU A 126 4.34 -5.47 14.24
N ALA A 127 4.72 -4.73 15.28
CA ALA A 127 4.90 -3.29 15.21
C ALA A 127 5.84 -2.90 14.06
N HIS A 128 5.36 -2.08 13.14
CA HIS A 128 6.11 -1.67 11.96
C HIS A 128 5.72 -0.27 11.47
N ARG A 129 6.40 0.20 10.43
CA ARG A 129 6.04 1.41 9.70
C ARG A 129 6.05 1.08 8.22
N ASP A 130 5.08 1.59 7.49
CA ASP A 130 5.05 1.51 6.03
C ASP A 130 5.96 2.59 5.46
N ARG A 131 7.27 2.43 5.64
CA ARG A 131 8.30 3.42 5.28
C ARG A 131 8.29 3.83 3.80
N LYS A 132 7.57 3.10 2.97
CA LYS A 132 7.47 3.33 1.53
C LYS A 132 6.19 4.06 1.14
N ASP A 133 5.29 4.29 2.07
CA ASP A 133 4.11 5.12 1.86
C ASP A 133 4.52 6.60 1.85
N LYS A 134 3.81 7.37 1.04
CA LYS A 134 3.96 8.82 0.99
C LYS A 134 2.65 9.45 1.46
N GLY A 135 2.69 10.09 2.61
CA GLY A 135 1.52 10.77 3.18
C GLY A 135 0.72 9.86 4.10
N LEU A 136 -0.52 9.55 3.70
CA LEU A 136 -1.53 8.90 4.52
C LEU A 136 -1.69 7.42 4.17
N CYS A 137 -2.13 6.64 5.16
CA CYS A 137 -2.72 5.32 5.00
C CYS A 137 -4.14 5.36 5.60
N VAL A 138 -5.02 4.52 5.05
CA VAL A 138 -6.39 4.33 5.52
C VAL A 138 -6.58 2.86 5.86
N VAL A 139 -7.02 2.59 7.08
CA VAL A 139 -7.43 1.26 7.52
C VAL A 139 -8.95 1.23 7.62
N ILE A 140 -9.56 0.23 7.00
CA ILE A 140 -10.99 -0.08 7.13
C ILE A 140 -11.09 -1.45 7.79
N ALA A 141 -11.71 -1.51 8.97
CA ALA A 141 -11.95 -2.77 9.66
C ALA A 141 -13.26 -3.38 9.19
N ILE A 142 -13.27 -4.67 8.83
CA ILE A 142 -14.47 -5.34 8.31
C ILE A 142 -14.55 -6.75 8.87
N GLY A 143 -15.72 -7.12 9.39
CA GLY A 143 -16.02 -8.48 9.80
C GLY A 143 -16.39 -8.57 11.28
N ASN A 144 -16.71 -9.78 11.72
CA ASN A 144 -16.97 -10.05 13.14
C ASN A 144 -15.73 -10.68 13.75
N PHE A 145 -15.07 -9.97 14.67
CA PHE A 145 -13.82 -10.39 15.29
C PHE A 145 -13.72 -9.89 16.73
N GLU A 146 -12.83 -10.52 17.50
CA GLU A 146 -12.42 -10.11 18.84
C GLU A 146 -10.94 -9.68 18.78
N ASN A 147 -10.55 -8.70 19.60
CA ASN A 147 -9.16 -8.23 19.73
C ASN A 147 -8.54 -7.67 18.42
N GLY A 148 -9.14 -6.59 17.89
CA GLY A 148 -8.71 -5.93 16.65
C GLY A 148 -8.13 -4.54 16.86
N GLU A 149 -7.43 -4.30 17.98
CA GLU A 149 -6.89 -2.99 18.30
C GLU A 149 -5.81 -2.54 17.29
N LEU A 150 -5.91 -1.30 16.81
CA LEU A 150 -4.83 -0.61 16.13
C LEU A 150 -4.00 0.18 17.16
N CYS A 151 -2.76 -0.24 17.37
CA CYS A 151 -1.84 0.41 18.30
C CYS A 151 -1.04 1.50 17.58
N LEU A 152 -1.27 2.79 17.85
CA LEU A 152 -0.46 3.89 17.31
C LEU A 152 0.56 4.33 18.37
N TYR A 153 1.81 3.89 18.22
CA TYR A 153 2.83 4.00 19.27
C TYR A 153 3.23 5.44 19.61
N GLU A 154 3.62 6.25 18.62
CA GLU A 154 4.09 7.63 18.87
C GLU A 154 3.00 8.54 19.43
N PRO A 155 1.72 8.42 19.01
CA PRO A 155 0.61 9.08 19.70
C PRO A 155 0.29 8.52 21.10
N GLY A 156 0.75 7.31 21.42
CA GLY A 156 0.39 6.61 22.66
C GLY A 156 -1.07 6.16 22.69
N LEU A 157 -1.65 5.82 21.54
CA LEU A 157 -3.06 5.47 21.39
C LEU A 157 -3.23 3.97 21.06
N VAL A 158 -4.25 3.37 21.66
CA VAL A 158 -4.74 2.03 21.28
C VAL A 158 -6.20 2.21 20.88
N VAL A 159 -6.51 1.95 19.61
CA VAL A 159 -7.85 2.17 19.06
C VAL A 159 -8.53 0.82 18.86
N PRO A 160 -9.56 0.47 19.66
CA PRO A 160 -10.30 -0.77 19.48
C PRO A 160 -11.18 -0.66 18.24
N LEU A 161 -10.80 -1.34 17.16
CA LEU A 161 -11.56 -1.30 15.91
C LEU A 161 -12.79 -2.20 15.98
N CYS A 162 -13.91 -1.67 15.48
CA CYS A 162 -15.13 -2.40 15.16
C CYS A 162 -15.31 -2.52 13.64
N SER A 163 -16.15 -3.45 13.21
CA SER A 163 -16.53 -3.53 11.79
C SER A 163 -17.14 -2.21 11.32
N GLY A 164 -16.61 -1.67 10.22
CA GLY A 164 -17.02 -0.40 9.63
C GLY A 164 -16.18 0.79 10.08
N ASP A 165 -15.30 0.63 11.07
CA ASP A 165 -14.41 1.71 11.49
C ASP A 165 -13.37 2.02 10.42
N ILE A 166 -13.10 3.32 10.26
CA ILE A 166 -12.16 3.86 9.29
C ILE A 166 -11.18 4.78 10.03
N ILE A 167 -9.90 4.49 9.93
CA ILE A 167 -8.83 5.30 10.55
C ILE A 167 -7.85 5.75 9.47
N VAL A 168 -7.50 7.04 9.52
CA VAL A 168 -6.53 7.66 8.63
C VAL A 168 -5.34 8.13 9.45
N PHE A 169 -4.12 7.74 9.06
CA PHE A 169 -2.90 8.14 9.77
C PHE A 169 -1.65 8.06 8.87
N PRO A 170 -0.57 8.78 9.19
CA PRO A 170 0.68 8.71 8.42
C PRO A 170 1.51 7.46 8.77
N SER A 171 1.20 6.33 8.12
CA SER A 171 1.82 5.00 8.33
C SER A 171 3.35 4.96 8.23
N ALA A 172 3.96 5.83 7.42
CA ALA A 172 5.41 5.93 7.30
C ALA A 172 6.08 6.57 8.54
N ARG A 173 5.33 7.36 9.32
CA ARG A 173 5.81 8.13 10.48
C ARG A 173 5.40 7.52 11.82
N ILE A 174 4.28 6.81 11.85
CA ILE A 174 3.72 6.21 13.05
C ILE A 174 3.95 4.70 13.03
N THR A 175 4.61 4.18 14.06
CA THR A 175 4.72 2.76 14.33
C THR A 175 3.35 2.24 14.75
N HIS A 176 2.89 1.22 14.03
CA HIS A 176 1.60 0.61 14.21
C HIS A 176 1.65 -0.92 14.08
#